data_AF-A0A2D5ZEF2-F1
#
_entry.id   AF-A0A2D5ZEF2-F1
#
_cell.length_a   1.000
_cell.length_b   1.000
_cell.length_c   1.000
_cell.angle_alpha   90.00
_cell.angle_beta   90.00
_cell.angle_gamma   90.00
#
_symmetry.space_group_name_H-M   'P 1'
#
loop_
_entity.id
_entity.type
_entity.pdbx_description
1 polymer ?
#
loop_
_entity_poly.entity_id
_entity_poly.type
_entity_poly.pdbx_seq_one_letter_code
_entity_poly.pdbx_strand_id
1 'polypeptide(L)'
;MAETTPPPPPNPVDRREFFRRLVRNGIERAEQAARRIADSASAHLSSGADGPAARLRPPGSPSRQHLLDTCRQCAACVTACPADAIRIDPQVAEGRPHIVARAAPCVICDDLECMHACPSGALQPVAANQIAMGRAEIDVARCLRGHPDDEDCRLCADHCPIGTEALEIVDGKLAVRDGCTGCGVCESICPTAPASIRVIANEGL
;
A
#
# COMPACT_ATOMS: atom_id res chain seq x y z
N MET A 1 57.76 -20.76 -57.96
CA MET A 1 57.80 -20.39 -56.52
C MET A 1 57.37 -18.94 -56.44
N ALA A 2 56.11 -18.68 -56.13
CA ALA A 2 55.60 -17.32 -55.96
C ALA A 2 55.29 -17.13 -54.47
N GLU A 3 56.02 -16.22 -53.84
CA GLU A 3 55.96 -15.93 -52.41
C GLU A 3 54.86 -14.90 -52.18
N THR A 4 53.74 -15.32 -51.57
CA THR A 4 52.67 -14.41 -51.14
C THR A 4 52.98 -13.92 -49.73
N THR A 5 53.34 -12.64 -49.59
CA THR A 5 53.54 -11.99 -48.30
C THR A 5 52.20 -11.84 -47.57
N PRO A 6 52.08 -12.19 -46.28
CA PRO A 6 50.84 -12.06 -45.52
C PRO A 6 50.45 -10.59 -45.28
N PRO A 7 49.14 -10.29 -45.12
CA PRO A 7 48.65 -8.94 -44.91
C PRO A 7 49.15 -8.35 -43.57
N PRO A 8 49.33 -7.02 -43.49
CA PRO A 8 49.81 -6.37 -42.28
C PRO A 8 48.80 -6.53 -41.13
N PRO A 9 49.30 -6.59 -39.88
CA PRO A 9 48.44 -6.76 -38.70
C PRO A 9 47.49 -5.57 -38.52
N PRO A 10 46.29 -5.78 -37.96
CA PRO A 10 45.32 -4.72 -37.75
C PRO A 10 45.89 -3.64 -36.82
N ASN A 11 45.52 -2.39 -37.09
CA ASN A 11 45.97 -1.23 -36.32
C ASN A 11 45.65 -1.40 -34.82
N PRO A 12 46.59 -1.02 -33.92
CA PRO A 12 46.38 -1.11 -32.49
C PRO A 12 45.21 -0.20 -32.10
N VAL A 13 44.16 -0.81 -31.56
CA VAL A 13 42.96 -0.09 -31.09
C VAL A 13 43.38 0.90 -30.00
N ASP A 14 43.03 2.18 -30.17
CA ASP A 14 43.32 3.22 -29.18
C ASP A 14 42.66 2.84 -27.85
N ARG A 15 43.51 2.58 -26.84
CA ARG A 15 43.09 2.22 -25.48
C ARG A 15 42.11 3.26 -24.93
N ARG A 16 42.29 4.54 -25.24
CA ARG A 16 41.41 5.62 -24.80
C ARG A 16 40.02 5.53 -25.42
N GLU A 17 39.94 5.15 -26.69
CA GLU A 17 38.67 4.94 -27.38
C GLU A 17 37.96 3.68 -26.88
N PHE A 18 38.71 2.61 -26.64
CA PHE A 18 38.21 1.39 -26.03
C PHE A 18 37.61 1.65 -24.64
N PHE A 19 38.31 2.37 -23.76
CA PHE A 19 37.80 2.73 -22.43
C PHE A 19 36.56 3.63 -22.49
N ARG A 20 36.53 4.63 -23.39
CA ARG A 20 35.34 5.49 -23.58
C ARG A 20 34.13 4.68 -24.04
N ARG A 21 34.33 3.69 -24.91
CA ARG A 21 33.27 2.82 -25.40
C ARG A 21 32.74 1.90 -24.29
N LEU A 22 33.61 1.37 -23.43
CA LEU A 22 33.19 0.59 -22.25
C LEU A 22 32.36 1.42 -21.28
N VAL A 23 32.80 2.64 -20.95
CA VAL A 23 32.06 3.53 -20.04
C VAL A 23 30.70 3.90 -20.62
N ARG A 24 30.63 4.29 -21.89
CA ARG A 24 29.36 4.64 -22.56
C ARG A 24 28.39 3.47 -22.59
N ASN A 25 28.84 2.30 -23.02
CA ASN A 25 28.00 1.10 -23.06
C ASN A 25 27.56 0.67 -21.65
N GLY A 26 28.38 0.93 -20.62
CA GLY A 26 28.02 0.71 -19.22
C GLY A 26 26.90 1.62 -18.74
N ILE A 27 26.99 2.92 -19.06
CA ILE A 27 25.96 3.92 -18.72
C ILE A 27 24.64 3.59 -19.44
N GLU A 28 24.68 3.31 -20.75
CA GLU A 28 23.49 2.96 -21.53
C GLU A 28 22.77 1.72 -20.99
N ARG A 29 23.52 0.71 -20.52
CA ARG A 29 22.95 -0.48 -19.89
C ARG A 29 22.38 -0.20 -18.50
N ALA A 30 23.03 0.66 -17.72
CA ALA A 30 22.52 1.09 -16.42
C ALA A 30 21.21 1.87 -16.58
N GLU A 31 21.12 2.77 -17.56
CA GLU A 31 19.90 3.50 -17.89
C GLU A 31 18.76 2.58 -18.36
N GLN A 32 19.06 1.60 -19.21
CA GLN A 32 18.06 0.60 -19.64
C GLN A 32 17.58 -0.28 -18.48
N ALA A 33 18.48 -0.67 -17.56
CA ALA A 33 18.11 -1.41 -16.36
C ALA A 33 17.24 -0.55 -15.43
N ALA A 34 17.58 0.72 -15.21
CA ALA A 34 16.80 1.65 -14.42
C ALA A 34 15.40 1.88 -15.01
N ARG A 35 15.28 2.02 -16.34
CA ARG A 35 13.96 2.13 -17.02
C ARG A 35 13.11 0.88 -16.83
N ARG A 36 13.68 -0.32 -16.97
CA ARG A 36 12.95 -1.58 -16.74
C ARG A 36 12.46 -1.72 -15.30
N ILE A 37 13.25 -1.28 -14.32
CA ILE A 37 12.83 -1.25 -12.91
C ILE A 37 11.67 -0.27 -12.73
N ALA A 38 11.76 0.94 -13.29
CA ALA A 38 10.68 1.93 -13.25
C ALA A 38 9.39 1.47 -13.97
N ASP A 39 9.53 0.81 -15.11
CA ASP A 39 8.40 0.25 -15.87
C ASP A 39 7.74 -0.90 -15.11
N SER A 40 8.52 -1.77 -14.44
CA SER A 40 7.98 -2.85 -13.60
C SER A 40 7.26 -2.33 -12.35
N ALA A 41 7.77 -1.24 -11.74
CA ALA A 41 7.08 -0.56 -10.65
C ALA A 41 5.76 0.08 -11.12
N SER A 42 5.73 0.61 -12.35
CA SER A 42 4.53 1.21 -12.96
C SER A 42 3.48 0.16 -13.36
N ALA A 43 3.90 -1.05 -13.76
CA ALA A 43 3.02 -2.17 -14.06
C ALA A 43 2.24 -2.66 -12.82
N HIS A 44 2.85 -2.62 -11.63
CA HIS A 44 2.14 -2.89 -10.37
C HIS A 44 1.15 -1.78 -9.98
N LEU A 45 1.30 -0.57 -10.53
CA LEU A 45 0.45 0.58 -10.23
C LEU A 45 -0.74 0.74 -11.19
N SER A 46 -0.80 -0.01 -12.30
CA SER A 46 -1.74 0.25 -13.41
C SER A 46 -2.78 -0.85 -13.69
N SER A 47 -3.03 -1.80 -12.78
CA SER A 47 -4.14 -2.75 -12.97
C SER A 47 -5.48 -2.11 -12.61
N GLY A 48 -6.04 -1.37 -13.57
CA GLY A 48 -7.34 -0.70 -13.49
C GLY A 48 -8.54 -1.66 -13.52
N ALA A 49 -8.84 -2.26 -12.37
CA ALA A 49 -10.15 -2.85 -12.05
C ALA A 49 -10.69 -2.39 -10.68
N ASP A 50 -9.95 -1.55 -9.97
CA ASP A 50 -10.35 -0.96 -8.70
C ASP A 50 -10.71 0.51 -8.92
N GLY A 51 -11.88 0.93 -8.41
CA GLY A 51 -12.16 2.35 -8.23
C GLY A 51 -11.06 3.02 -7.39
N PRO A 52 -11.05 4.37 -7.27
CA PRO A 52 -10.06 5.03 -6.43
C PRO A 52 -10.07 4.41 -5.03
N ALA A 53 -8.90 3.94 -4.58
CA ALA A 53 -8.77 3.26 -3.30
C ALA A 53 -9.41 4.10 -2.19
N ALA A 54 -10.24 3.46 -1.35
CA ALA A 54 -10.95 4.15 -0.29
C ALA A 54 -9.95 4.89 0.59
N ARG A 55 -10.16 6.21 0.72
CA ARG A 55 -9.36 7.05 1.59
C ARG A 55 -10.01 7.05 2.96
N LEU A 56 -9.43 6.27 3.85
CA LEU A 56 -9.92 6.11 5.21
C LEU A 56 -9.44 7.28 6.05
N ARG A 57 -10.30 7.77 6.93
CA ARG A 57 -9.89 8.70 7.98
C ARG A 57 -9.00 7.94 8.98
N PRO A 58 -7.97 8.56 9.58
CA PRO A 58 -7.17 7.94 10.63
C PRO A 58 -8.03 7.61 11.86
N PRO A 59 -7.57 6.71 12.74
CA PRO A 59 -8.32 6.37 13.94
C PRO A 59 -8.48 7.59 14.86
N GLY A 60 -9.58 7.63 15.61
CA GLY A 60 -9.94 8.78 16.45
C GLY A 60 -10.56 9.95 15.71
N SER A 61 -10.70 9.90 14.39
CA SER A 61 -11.52 10.88 13.65
C SER A 61 -13.01 10.53 13.79
N PRO A 62 -13.86 11.37 14.41
CA PRO A 62 -15.28 11.05 14.58
C PRO A 62 -16.06 11.14 13.27
N SER A 63 -15.85 12.18 12.47
CA SER A 63 -16.51 12.36 11.17
C SER A 63 -15.60 13.02 10.15
N ARG A 64 -15.97 12.92 8.87
CA ARG A 64 -15.28 13.66 7.78
C ARG A 64 -15.30 15.16 8.03
N GLN A 65 -16.47 15.70 8.39
CA GLN A 65 -16.65 17.13 8.61
C GLN A 65 -15.80 17.63 9.79
N HIS A 66 -15.77 16.90 10.91
CA HIS A 66 -14.92 17.25 12.06
C HIS A 66 -13.44 17.30 11.69
N LEU A 67 -12.98 16.32 10.90
CA LEU A 67 -11.59 16.29 10.43
C LEU A 67 -11.28 17.48 9.52
N LEU A 68 -12.20 17.85 8.62
CA LEU A 68 -12.07 19.01 7.74
C LEU A 68 -11.97 20.31 8.52
N ASP A 69 -12.82 20.49 9.54
CA ASP A 69 -12.93 21.73 10.32
C ASP A 69 -11.81 21.88 11.36
N THR A 70 -11.34 20.76 11.92
CA THR A 70 -10.45 20.77 13.10
C THR A 70 -8.99 20.51 12.73
N CYS A 71 -8.70 19.83 11.63
CA CYS A 71 -7.32 19.49 11.27
C CYS A 71 -6.55 20.74 10.82
N ARG A 72 -5.42 21.00 11.48
CA ARG A 72 -4.50 22.10 11.13
C ARG A 72 -3.39 21.69 10.15
N GLN A 73 -3.46 20.48 9.60
CA GLN A 73 -2.48 19.92 8.65
C GLN A 73 -1.02 19.94 9.16
N CYS A 74 -0.82 19.85 10.48
CA CYS A 74 0.52 19.93 11.10
C CYS A 74 1.37 18.65 10.97
N ALA A 75 0.82 17.59 10.37
CA ALA A 75 1.46 16.28 10.19
C ALA A 75 1.93 15.54 11.47
N ALA A 76 1.57 16.00 12.67
CA ALA A 76 1.97 15.33 13.92
C ALA A 76 1.52 13.85 13.99
N CYS A 77 0.31 13.55 13.50
CA CYS A 77 -0.19 12.17 13.42
C CYS A 77 0.56 11.30 12.40
N VAL A 78 1.12 11.89 11.33
CA VAL A 78 1.95 11.19 10.35
C VAL A 78 3.25 10.75 11.02
N THR A 79 3.95 11.68 11.67
CA THR A 79 5.21 11.40 12.38
C THR A 79 5.04 10.41 13.53
N ALA A 80 3.89 10.44 14.20
CA ALA A 80 3.62 9.56 15.34
C ALA A 80 3.18 8.14 14.94
N CYS A 81 2.87 7.87 13.67
CA CYS A 81 2.35 6.56 13.25
C CYS A 81 3.49 5.56 13.04
N PRO A 82 3.66 4.53 13.89
CA PRO A 82 4.77 3.58 13.74
C PRO A 82 4.64 2.66 12.51
N ALA A 83 3.44 2.59 11.91
CA ALA A 83 3.17 1.78 10.73
C ALA A 83 3.24 2.57 9.40
N ASP A 84 3.59 3.86 9.46
CA ASP A 84 3.62 4.76 8.28
C ASP A 84 2.31 4.74 7.46
N ALA A 85 1.18 4.50 8.13
CA ALA A 85 -0.13 4.31 7.50
C ALA A 85 -0.77 5.65 7.10
N ILE A 86 -0.53 6.70 7.88
CA ILE A 86 -1.17 8.01 7.71
C ILE A 86 -0.36 8.87 6.74
N ARG A 87 -1.04 9.44 5.75
CA ARG A 87 -0.45 10.32 4.73
C ARG A 87 -1.21 11.62 4.63
N ILE A 88 -0.50 12.69 4.27
CA ILE A 88 -1.09 13.97 3.91
C ILE A 88 -0.59 14.32 2.50
N ASP A 89 -1.52 14.59 1.60
CA ASP A 89 -1.23 15.07 0.25
C ASP A 89 -2.16 16.27 -0.02
N PRO A 90 -1.63 17.48 -0.31
CA PRO A 90 -2.43 18.68 -0.53
C PRO A 90 -3.47 18.59 -1.64
N GLN A 91 -3.29 17.68 -2.61
CA GLN A 91 -4.19 17.50 -3.76
C GLN A 91 -5.24 16.41 -3.52
N VAL A 92 -5.21 15.76 -2.37
CA VAL A 92 -5.99 14.57 -2.05
C VAL A 92 -6.67 14.77 -0.70
N ALA A 93 -7.91 14.29 -0.55
CA ALA A 93 -8.63 14.32 0.72
C ALA A 93 -8.65 15.73 1.36
N GLU A 94 -8.75 16.78 0.53
CA GLU A 94 -8.66 18.19 0.95
C GLU A 94 -7.43 18.50 1.83
N GLY A 95 -6.32 17.80 1.58
CA GLY A 95 -5.09 17.90 2.35
C GLY A 95 -5.21 17.38 3.79
N ARG A 96 -6.24 16.58 4.10
CA ARG A 96 -6.43 15.96 5.41
C ARG A 96 -5.67 14.65 5.50
N PRO A 97 -5.26 14.26 6.72
CA PRO A 97 -4.61 12.98 6.92
C PRO A 97 -5.57 11.87 6.51
N HIS A 98 -5.05 10.90 5.75
CA HIS A 98 -5.82 9.77 5.25
C HIS A 98 -4.95 8.51 5.22
N ILE A 99 -5.62 7.36 5.13
CA ILE A 99 -5.01 6.03 5.05
C ILE A 99 -5.51 5.35 3.78
N VAL A 100 -4.60 4.68 3.06
CA VAL A 100 -4.93 3.81 1.93
C VAL A 100 -4.60 2.39 2.35
N ALA A 101 -5.63 1.63 2.75
CA ALA A 101 -5.48 0.32 3.40
C ALA A 101 -4.61 -0.65 2.59
N ARG A 102 -4.85 -0.77 1.28
CA ARG A 102 -4.05 -1.65 0.41
C ARG A 102 -2.55 -1.33 0.42
N ALA A 103 -2.17 -0.07 0.62
CA ALA A 103 -0.78 0.37 0.59
C ALA A 103 -0.11 0.28 1.98
N ALA A 104 -0.78 0.77 3.02
CA ALA A 104 -0.31 0.70 4.40
C ALA A 104 -1.54 0.84 5.33
N PRO A 105 -1.98 -0.25 5.99
CA PRO A 105 -3.18 -0.22 6.84
C PRO A 105 -2.87 0.36 8.23
N CYS A 106 -3.91 0.80 8.93
CA CYS A 106 -3.79 1.02 10.37
C CYS A 106 -3.66 -0.34 11.05
N VAL A 107 -2.56 -0.59 11.75
CA VAL A 107 -2.31 -1.86 12.44
C VAL A 107 -2.92 -1.94 13.84
N ILE A 108 -3.58 -0.87 14.30
CA ILE A 108 -4.09 -0.72 15.67
C ILE A 108 -2.93 -0.98 16.66
N CYS A 109 -1.87 -0.17 16.56
CA CYS A 109 -0.72 -0.23 17.48
C CYS A 109 -1.16 0.03 18.93
N ASP A 110 -0.40 -0.49 19.90
CA ASP A 110 -0.81 -0.55 21.31
C ASP A 110 -1.25 0.80 21.89
N ASP A 111 -0.50 1.87 21.63
CA ASP A 111 -0.76 3.19 22.22
C ASP A 111 -1.56 4.14 21.30
N LEU A 112 -1.86 3.74 20.06
CA LEU A 112 -2.57 4.57 19.07
C LEU A 112 -2.08 6.02 19.04
N GLU A 113 -0.76 6.20 19.03
CA GLU A 113 -0.04 7.44 19.35
C GLU A 113 -0.47 8.60 18.45
N CYS A 114 -0.88 8.31 17.22
CA CYS A 114 -1.42 9.28 16.28
C CYS A 114 -2.61 10.09 16.84
N MET A 115 -3.46 9.49 17.69
CA MET A 115 -4.58 10.20 18.32
C MET A 115 -4.08 11.17 19.40
N HIS A 116 -3.12 10.74 20.21
CA HIS A 116 -2.52 11.54 21.28
C HIS A 116 -1.63 12.66 20.75
N ALA A 117 -0.97 12.44 19.61
CA ALA A 117 -0.12 13.42 18.96
C ALA A 117 -0.90 14.55 18.28
N CYS A 118 -2.24 14.47 18.15
CA CYS A 118 -3.03 15.47 17.44
C CYS A 118 -3.29 16.73 18.31
N PRO A 119 -2.58 17.85 18.09
CA PRO A 119 -2.72 19.03 18.96
C PRO A 119 -4.01 19.81 18.73
N SER A 120 -4.76 19.48 17.68
CA SER A 120 -6.02 20.15 17.36
C SER A 120 -7.25 19.40 17.83
N GLY A 121 -7.12 18.14 18.24
CA GLY A 121 -8.26 17.28 18.55
C GLY A 121 -9.04 16.83 17.31
N ALA A 122 -8.44 16.94 16.11
CA ALA A 122 -9.04 16.39 14.89
C ALA A 122 -9.05 14.85 14.91
N LEU A 123 -8.06 14.26 15.59
CA LEU A 123 -8.08 12.88 16.07
C LEU A 123 -8.23 12.93 17.59
N GLN A 124 -9.18 12.17 18.13
CA GLN A 124 -9.54 12.13 19.54
C GLN A 124 -9.18 10.76 20.10
N PRO A 125 -8.59 10.67 21.31
CA PRO A 125 -8.34 9.38 21.96
C PRO A 125 -9.64 8.61 22.18
N VAL A 126 -9.72 7.43 21.60
CA VAL A 126 -10.83 6.47 21.77
C VAL A 126 -10.26 5.07 21.96
N ALA A 127 -11.01 4.18 22.60
CA ALA A 127 -10.60 2.79 22.71
C ALA A 127 -10.58 2.11 21.32
N ALA A 128 -9.76 1.07 21.16
CA ALA A 128 -9.61 0.37 19.88
C ALA A 128 -10.96 -0.12 19.29
N ASN A 129 -11.85 -0.62 20.15
CA ASN A 129 -13.19 -1.08 19.77
C ASN A 129 -14.20 0.05 19.47
N GLN A 130 -13.82 1.32 19.67
CA GLN A 130 -14.61 2.50 19.34
C GLN A 130 -14.13 3.18 18.05
N ILE A 131 -13.04 2.69 17.45
CA ILE A 131 -12.52 3.20 16.18
C ILE A 131 -13.51 2.86 15.07
N ALA A 132 -13.91 3.87 14.29
CA ALA A 132 -14.87 3.73 13.20
C ALA A 132 -14.35 4.36 11.90
N MET A 133 -13.24 3.84 11.37
CA MET A 133 -12.63 4.34 10.12
C MET A 133 -13.43 3.93 8.88
N GLY A 134 -14.04 2.75 8.93
CA GLY A 134 -14.75 2.13 7.83
C GLY A 134 -15.24 0.74 8.22
N ARG A 135 -15.64 -0.05 7.22
CA ARG A 135 -16.05 -1.43 7.38
C ARG A 135 -15.54 -2.29 6.23
N ALA A 136 -15.08 -3.49 6.53
CA ALA A 136 -14.68 -4.43 5.49
C ALA A 136 -15.89 -4.98 4.72
N GLU A 137 -15.72 -5.14 3.41
CA GLU A 137 -16.66 -5.78 2.50
C GLU A 137 -15.92 -6.86 1.70
N ILE A 138 -16.57 -8.01 1.55
CA ILE A 138 -15.96 -9.20 0.94
C ILE A 138 -16.62 -9.45 -0.41
N ASP A 139 -15.79 -9.52 -1.45
CA ASP A 139 -16.16 -10.12 -2.73
C ASP A 139 -16.04 -11.65 -2.60
N VAL A 140 -17.17 -12.29 -2.27
CA VAL A 140 -17.23 -13.73 -2.02
C VAL A 140 -16.83 -14.55 -3.25
N ALA A 141 -17.08 -14.03 -4.46
CA ALA A 141 -16.75 -14.73 -5.70
C ALA A 141 -15.24 -14.78 -5.98
N ARG A 142 -14.47 -13.80 -5.47
CA ARG A 142 -13.00 -13.76 -5.61
C ARG A 142 -12.28 -14.30 -4.36
N CYS A 143 -12.95 -14.40 -3.23
CA CYS A 143 -12.33 -14.88 -1.99
C CYS A 143 -11.83 -16.31 -2.16
N LEU A 144 -10.54 -16.55 -1.90
CA LEU A 144 -9.92 -17.89 -2.04
C LEU A 144 -10.64 -18.93 -1.18
N ARG A 145 -11.02 -18.57 0.05
CA ARG A 145 -11.82 -19.42 0.95
C ARG A 145 -13.20 -19.79 0.38
N GLY A 146 -13.75 -18.99 -0.53
CA GLY A 146 -14.99 -19.29 -1.23
C GLY A 146 -14.80 -20.19 -2.46
N HIS A 147 -13.54 -20.48 -2.82
CA HIS A 147 -13.17 -21.31 -3.97
C HIS A 147 -12.92 -22.76 -3.54
N PRO A 148 -13.34 -23.76 -4.31
CA PRO A 148 -13.15 -25.18 -3.96
C PRO A 148 -11.68 -25.61 -3.84
N ASP A 149 -10.77 -24.89 -4.49
CA ASP A 149 -9.35 -25.23 -4.56
C ASP A 149 -8.54 -24.69 -3.38
N ASP A 150 -9.09 -23.74 -2.59
CA ASP A 150 -8.38 -23.06 -1.50
C ASP A 150 -9.33 -22.65 -0.36
N GLU A 151 -10.10 -23.63 0.13
CA GLU A 151 -11.00 -23.45 1.28
C GLU A 151 -10.27 -23.14 2.59
N ASP A 152 -8.94 -23.25 2.64
CA ASP A 152 -8.12 -23.08 3.85
C ASP A 152 -7.56 -21.67 4.04
N CYS A 153 -7.75 -20.74 3.10
CA CYS A 153 -7.24 -19.37 3.24
C CYS A 153 -7.82 -18.63 4.47
N ARG A 154 -7.00 -18.28 5.47
CA ARG A 154 -7.44 -17.63 6.74
C ARG A 154 -6.82 -16.26 7.01
N LEU A 155 -5.98 -15.76 6.11
CA LEU A 155 -5.10 -14.61 6.33
C LEU A 155 -5.79 -13.38 6.96
N CYS A 156 -6.95 -13.00 6.45
CA CYS A 156 -7.69 -11.85 6.95
C CYS A 156 -8.23 -12.02 8.38
N ALA A 157 -8.71 -13.20 8.74
CA ALA A 157 -9.20 -13.51 10.08
C ALA A 157 -8.03 -13.62 11.06
N ASP A 158 -6.96 -14.33 10.67
CA ASP A 158 -5.82 -14.61 11.54
C ASP A 158 -4.98 -13.34 11.83
N HIS A 159 -4.93 -12.38 10.90
CA HIS A 159 -4.23 -11.11 11.09
C HIS A 159 -5.15 -9.96 11.53
N CYS A 160 -6.42 -10.21 11.84
CA CYS A 160 -7.30 -9.14 12.30
C CYS A 160 -6.88 -8.68 13.71
N PRO A 161 -6.49 -7.40 13.91
CA PRO A 161 -6.08 -6.93 15.23
C PRO A 161 -7.22 -6.88 16.25
N ILE A 162 -8.47 -6.91 15.78
CA ILE A 162 -9.67 -6.96 16.63
C ILE A 162 -10.14 -8.40 16.87
N GLY A 163 -9.63 -9.37 16.10
CA GLY A 163 -10.01 -10.78 16.20
C GLY A 163 -11.45 -11.06 15.76
N THR A 164 -12.07 -12.05 16.42
CA THR A 164 -13.38 -12.60 16.06
C THR A 164 -14.53 -11.61 16.22
N GLU A 165 -14.36 -10.56 17.03
CA GLU A 165 -15.34 -9.46 17.16
C GLU A 165 -15.47 -8.65 15.86
N ALA A 166 -14.48 -8.72 14.96
CA ALA A 166 -14.49 -8.03 13.67
C ALA A 166 -14.53 -8.98 12.46
N LEU A 167 -13.72 -10.03 12.47
CA LEU A 167 -13.61 -10.99 11.37
C LEU A 167 -13.61 -12.42 11.91
N GLU A 168 -14.58 -13.21 11.47
CA GLU A 168 -14.79 -14.57 11.95
C GLU A 168 -15.04 -15.51 10.77
N ILE A 169 -14.66 -16.77 10.91
CA ILE A 169 -15.01 -17.82 9.95
C ILE A 169 -16.19 -18.60 10.52
N VAL A 170 -17.33 -18.57 9.81
CA VAL A 170 -18.59 -19.19 10.20
C VAL A 170 -19.08 -20.03 9.03
N ASP A 171 -19.38 -21.31 9.27
CA ASP A 171 -19.82 -22.25 8.23
C ASP A 171 -18.88 -22.28 7.01
N GLY A 172 -17.57 -22.25 7.29
CA GLY A 172 -16.51 -22.22 6.26
C GLY A 172 -16.34 -20.88 5.54
N LYS A 173 -17.19 -19.88 5.80
CA LYS A 173 -17.18 -18.58 5.13
C LYS A 173 -16.65 -17.48 6.05
N LEU A 174 -15.94 -16.53 5.46
CA LEU A 174 -15.52 -15.32 6.17
C LEU A 174 -16.72 -14.38 6.38
N ALA A 175 -16.91 -13.93 7.61
CA ALA A 175 -17.96 -13.00 8.00
C ALA A 175 -17.35 -11.74 8.63
N VAL A 176 -17.88 -10.57 8.26
CA VAL A 176 -17.54 -9.28 8.89
C VAL A 176 -18.57 -8.98 9.98
N ARG A 177 -18.09 -8.81 11.20
CA ARG A 177 -18.87 -8.54 12.42
C ARG A 177 -18.90 -7.04 12.77
N ASP A 178 -19.66 -6.69 13.79
CA ASP A 178 -19.90 -5.30 14.19
C ASP A 178 -18.68 -4.63 14.86
N GLY A 179 -17.74 -5.41 15.39
CA GLY A 179 -16.47 -4.89 15.91
C GLY A 179 -15.47 -4.48 14.83
N CYS A 180 -15.81 -4.58 13.53
CA CYS A 180 -14.93 -4.15 12.45
C CYS A 180 -14.67 -2.64 12.52
N THR A 181 -13.42 -2.25 12.77
CA THR A 181 -13.01 -0.84 12.88
C THR A 181 -12.69 -0.19 11.54
N GLY A 182 -12.56 -0.99 10.48
CA GLY A 182 -12.10 -0.53 9.16
C GLY A 182 -10.59 -0.25 9.11
N CYS A 183 -9.78 -0.93 9.92
CA CYS A 183 -8.34 -0.67 10.01
C CYS A 183 -7.55 -0.97 8.71
N GLY A 184 -8.06 -1.88 7.87
CA GLY A 184 -7.48 -2.18 6.56
C GLY A 184 -6.48 -3.34 6.52
N VAL A 185 -6.11 -3.94 7.66
CA VAL A 185 -5.13 -5.05 7.69
C VAL A 185 -5.54 -6.20 6.78
N CYS A 186 -6.83 -6.55 6.78
CA CYS A 186 -7.37 -7.61 5.94
C CYS A 186 -7.27 -7.31 4.43
N GLU A 187 -7.45 -6.07 4.00
CA GLU A 187 -7.30 -5.65 2.60
C GLU A 187 -5.84 -5.67 2.17
N SER A 188 -4.94 -5.22 3.04
CA SER A 188 -3.49 -5.18 2.79
C SER A 188 -2.89 -6.58 2.63
N ILE A 189 -3.28 -7.52 3.51
CA ILE A 189 -2.74 -8.89 3.51
C ILE A 189 -3.40 -9.80 2.47
N CYS A 190 -4.50 -9.35 1.84
CA CYS A 190 -5.23 -10.17 0.88
C CYS A 190 -4.36 -10.48 -0.35
N PRO A 191 -4.10 -11.76 -0.68
CA PRO A 191 -3.18 -12.13 -1.75
C PRO A 191 -3.77 -11.97 -3.16
N THR A 192 -5.09 -11.72 -3.27
CA THR A 192 -5.74 -11.61 -4.57
C THR A 192 -5.54 -10.22 -5.19
N ALA A 193 -5.61 -10.19 -6.53
CA ALA A 193 -5.56 -8.97 -7.32
C ALA A 193 -6.77 -8.94 -8.29
N PRO A 194 -7.75 -8.05 -8.10
CA PRO A 194 -7.88 -7.09 -6.98
C PRO A 194 -8.16 -7.80 -5.63
N ALA A 195 -8.05 -7.08 -4.51
CA ALA A 195 -8.31 -7.68 -3.20
C ALA A 195 -9.75 -8.20 -3.11
N SER A 196 -9.93 -9.38 -2.54
CA SER A 196 -11.26 -9.98 -2.32
C SER A 196 -11.94 -9.44 -1.06
N ILE A 197 -11.24 -8.67 -0.25
CA ILE A 197 -11.79 -7.94 0.88
C ILE A 197 -11.27 -6.50 0.80
N ARG A 198 -12.17 -5.52 0.83
CA ARG A 198 -11.84 -4.09 0.77
C ARG A 198 -12.54 -3.35 1.90
N VAL A 199 -11.93 -2.30 2.42
CA VAL A 199 -12.54 -1.44 3.43
C VAL A 199 -13.27 -0.29 2.75
N ILE A 200 -14.55 -0.15 3.07
CA ILE A 200 -15.37 1.00 2.69
C ILE A 200 -15.36 2.01 3.82
N ALA A 201 -15.05 3.27 3.52
CA ALA A 201 -15.03 4.33 4.51
C ALA A 201 -16.44 4.65 5.01
N ASN A 202 -16.60 4.89 6.33
CA ASN A 202 -17.91 5.24 6.91
C ASN A 202 -18.43 6.60 6.40
N GLU A 203 -17.51 7.50 6.07
CA GLU A 203 -17.74 8.78 5.38
C GLU A 203 -16.40 9.13 4.71
N GLY A 204 -16.20 8.67 3.47
CA GLY A 204 -14.92 8.77 2.76
C GLY A 204 -14.42 10.21 2.61
N LEU A 205 -13.09 10.39 2.54
CA LEU A 205 -12.48 11.68 2.28
C LEU A 205 -12.52 12.06 0.80
#